data_AF-A0A352PB56-F1
#
_entry.id   AF-A0A352PB56-F1
#
_cell.length_a   1.000
_cell.length_b   1.000
_cell.length_c   1.000
_cell.angle_alpha   90.00
_cell.angle_beta   90.00
_cell.angle_gamma   90.00
#
_symmetry.space_group_name_H-M   'P 1'
#
loop_
_entity.id
_entity.type
_entity.pdbx_description
1 polymer ?
#
loop_
_entity_poly.entity_id
_entity_poly.type
_entity_poly.pdbx_seq_one_letter_code
_entity_poly.pdbx_strand_id
1 'polypeptide(L)'
;MTSDKPHDFSPDEEREICRLVKEDSGSDFVFIYDYPPEGRAFYHMRHTDNPALTRGFDLLYKGVEITTGAQREHRYDVLVKQAKERGLTAESLSDYLNFFKYGCPPHGGVGIGPGRIVAQILGLSSVKESAFLPRDVKRLRP
;
A
#
# COMPACT_ATOMS: atom_id res chain seq x y z
N MET A 1 18.08 -2.75 -11.63
CA MET A 1 18.16 -3.77 -10.56
C MET A 1 16.76 -4.32 -10.37
N THR A 2 16.61 -5.62 -10.14
CA THR A 2 15.29 -6.23 -9.84
C THR A 2 14.95 -6.01 -8.37
N SER A 3 13.65 -5.91 -8.04
CA SER A 3 13.18 -5.76 -6.66
C SER A 3 13.68 -6.84 -5.70
N ASP A 4 14.12 -6.41 -4.50
CA ASP A 4 14.49 -7.29 -3.38
C ASP A 4 13.26 -7.94 -2.71
N LYS A 5 12.07 -7.38 -2.96
CA LYS A 5 10.80 -7.90 -2.46
C LYS A 5 10.10 -8.68 -3.58
N PRO A 6 9.91 -10.00 -3.42
CA PRO A 6 9.13 -10.76 -4.37
C PRO A 6 7.74 -10.16 -4.56
N HIS A 7 7.30 -10.02 -5.80
CA HIS A 7 5.97 -9.51 -6.17
C HIS A 7 5.71 -8.03 -5.84
N ASP A 8 6.76 -7.24 -5.68
CA ASP A 8 6.70 -5.79 -5.46
C ASP A 8 7.70 -5.08 -6.38
N PHE A 9 7.46 -3.81 -6.69
CA PHE A 9 8.34 -3.03 -7.57
C PHE A 9 9.50 -2.43 -6.79
N SER A 10 10.68 -2.39 -7.41
CA SER A 10 11.79 -1.58 -6.91
C SER A 10 11.57 -0.10 -7.23
N PRO A 11 12.24 0.83 -6.51
CA PRO A 11 12.18 2.24 -6.84
C PRO A 11 12.64 2.59 -8.27
N ASP A 12 13.53 1.78 -8.85
CA ASP A 12 13.95 1.96 -10.25
C ASP A 12 12.85 1.53 -11.23
N GLU A 13 12.18 0.40 -10.96
CA GLU A 13 11.08 -0.07 -11.79
C GLU A 13 9.86 0.87 -11.68
N GLU A 14 9.55 1.41 -10.49
CA GLU A 14 8.52 2.45 -10.31
C GLU A 14 8.80 3.71 -11.13
N ARG A 15 10.06 4.17 -11.16
CA ARG A 15 10.47 5.31 -11.98
C ARG A 15 10.31 5.02 -13.46
N GLU A 16 10.73 3.83 -13.89
CA GLU A 16 10.69 3.45 -15.30
C GLU A 16 9.26 3.29 -15.81
N ILE A 17 8.38 2.62 -15.05
CA ILE A 17 6.97 2.50 -15.45
C ILE A 17 6.28 3.87 -15.51
N CYS A 18 6.59 4.79 -14.59
CA CYS A 18 6.07 6.16 -14.65
C CYS A 18 6.58 6.92 -15.88
N ARG A 19 7.86 6.74 -16.26
CA ARG A 19 8.41 7.34 -17.48
C ARG A 19 7.67 6.83 -18.72
N LEU A 20 7.49 5.51 -18.83
CA LEU A 20 6.79 4.88 -19.96
C LEU A 20 5.32 5.32 -20.06
N VAL A 21 4.59 5.34 -18.95
CA VAL A 21 3.19 5.78 -18.93
C VAL A 21 3.08 7.27 -19.27
N LYS A 22 4.03 8.10 -18.84
CA LYS A 22 4.06 9.51 -19.19
C LYS A 22 4.33 9.73 -20.68
N GLU A 23 5.21 8.93 -21.28
CA GLU A 23 5.48 8.98 -22.72
C GLU A 23 4.27 8.57 -23.56
N ASP A 24 3.52 7.57 -23.10
CA ASP A 24 2.34 7.05 -23.81
C ASP A 24 1.08 7.92 -23.61
N SER A 25 0.81 8.32 -22.35
CA SER A 25 -0.47 8.95 -21.96
C SER A 25 -0.36 10.43 -21.57
N GLY A 26 0.85 10.95 -21.35
CA GLY A 26 1.08 12.29 -20.78
C GLY A 26 0.81 12.41 -19.28
N SER A 27 0.38 11.35 -18.59
CA SER A 27 0.05 11.35 -17.17
C SER A 27 1.29 11.23 -16.28
N ASP A 28 1.38 12.07 -15.24
CA ASP A 28 2.35 11.91 -14.14
C ASP A 28 1.88 10.91 -13.07
N PHE A 29 0.64 10.44 -13.14
CA PHE A 29 0.03 9.50 -12.20
C PHE A 29 -0.12 8.12 -12.83
N VAL A 30 0.25 7.08 -12.08
CA VAL A 30 0.12 5.68 -12.50
C VAL A 30 -0.53 4.88 -11.39
N PHE A 31 -1.64 4.20 -11.72
CA PHE A 31 -2.21 3.18 -10.85
C PHE A 31 -1.65 1.82 -11.26
N ILE A 32 -1.08 1.12 -10.29
CA ILE A 32 -0.75 -0.31 -10.42
C ILE A 32 -1.72 -1.02 -9.50
N TYR A 33 -2.43 -2.02 -10.01
CA TYR A 33 -3.45 -2.75 -9.25
C TYR A 33 -3.27 -4.25 -9.45
N ASP A 34 -4.02 -5.03 -8.67
CA ASP A 34 -4.01 -6.50 -8.73
C ASP A 34 -2.67 -7.13 -8.36
N TYR A 35 -2.15 -6.74 -7.20
CA TYR A 35 -0.92 -7.33 -6.66
C TYR A 35 -1.15 -8.74 -6.12
N PRO A 36 -0.17 -9.64 -6.23
CA PRO A 36 -0.19 -10.93 -5.55
C PRO A 36 -0.35 -10.77 -4.03
N PRO A 37 -1.14 -11.64 -3.36
CA PRO A 37 -1.35 -11.58 -1.93
C PRO A 37 -0.05 -11.51 -1.15
N GLU A 38 0.98 -12.26 -1.52
CA GLU A 38 2.26 -12.44 -0.84
C GLU A 38 2.91 -11.10 -0.45
N GLY A 39 2.90 -10.13 -1.36
CA GLY A 39 3.46 -8.78 -1.16
C GLY A 39 2.55 -7.82 -0.38
N ARG A 40 1.34 -8.25 0.00
CA ARG A 40 0.32 -7.41 0.64
C ARG A 40 -0.05 -7.89 2.04
N ALA A 41 -0.70 -7.01 2.82
CA ALA A 41 -1.17 -7.34 4.15
C ALA A 41 -2.35 -8.33 4.10
N PHE A 42 -2.47 -9.18 5.12
CA PHE A 42 -3.48 -10.26 5.18
C PHE A 42 -4.94 -9.78 5.06
N TYR A 43 -5.20 -8.52 5.40
CA TYR A 43 -6.53 -7.91 5.35
C TYR A 43 -6.88 -7.32 3.98
N HIS A 44 -6.02 -7.45 2.97
CA HIS A 44 -6.37 -7.10 1.59
C HIS A 44 -7.37 -8.14 1.05
N MET A 45 -8.50 -7.67 0.54
CA MET A 45 -9.49 -8.56 -0.06
C MET A 45 -8.90 -9.20 -1.33
N ARG A 46 -9.07 -10.51 -1.51
CA ARG A 46 -8.67 -11.22 -2.74
C ARG A 46 -9.81 -11.18 -3.76
N HIS A 47 -9.47 -11.26 -5.04
CA HIS A 47 -10.47 -11.48 -6.08
C HIS A 47 -11.15 -12.84 -5.90
N THR A 48 -12.44 -12.89 -6.19
CA THR A 48 -13.27 -14.10 -6.00
C THR A 48 -13.03 -15.14 -7.09
N ASP A 49 -12.78 -14.68 -8.30
CA ASP A 49 -12.50 -15.43 -9.52
C ASP A 49 -11.01 -15.75 -9.67
N ASN A 50 -10.13 -14.88 -9.17
CA ASN A 50 -8.69 -15.12 -9.15
C ASN A 50 -8.05 -14.82 -7.78
N PRO A 51 -8.06 -15.78 -6.84
CA PRO A 51 -7.47 -15.58 -5.51
C PRO A 51 -5.96 -15.32 -5.48
N ALA A 52 -5.25 -15.49 -6.60
CA ALA A 52 -3.84 -15.14 -6.73
C ALA A 52 -3.60 -13.61 -6.88
N LEU A 53 -4.67 -12.81 -6.92
CA LEU A 53 -4.61 -11.35 -6.98
C LEU A 53 -5.45 -10.72 -5.87
N THR A 54 -4.98 -9.57 -5.39
CA THR A 54 -5.69 -8.75 -4.39
C THR A 54 -6.43 -7.60 -5.03
N ARG A 55 -7.52 -7.16 -4.41
CA ARG A 55 -8.22 -5.90 -4.73
C ARG A 55 -7.51 -4.71 -4.09
N GLY A 56 -6.23 -4.59 -4.38
CA GLY A 56 -5.35 -3.53 -3.92
C GLY A 56 -4.75 -2.78 -5.09
N PHE A 57 -4.26 -1.57 -4.80
CA PHE A 57 -3.53 -0.76 -5.76
C PHE A 57 -2.46 0.08 -5.05
N ASP A 58 -1.43 0.43 -5.80
CA ASP A 58 -0.55 1.54 -5.49
C ASP A 58 -0.79 2.68 -6.48
N LEU A 59 -0.73 3.90 -6.00
CA LEU A 59 -0.70 5.10 -6.82
C LEU A 59 0.71 5.67 -6.79
N LEU A 60 1.35 5.69 -7.95
CA LEU A 60 2.61 6.35 -8.18
C LEU A 60 2.38 7.76 -8.72
N TYR A 61 3.22 8.70 -8.30
CA TYR A 61 3.27 10.05 -8.84
C TYR A 61 4.73 10.40 -9.11
N LYS A 62 5.04 10.75 -10.37
CA LYS A 62 6.40 11.10 -10.82
C LYS A 62 7.47 10.07 -10.42
N GLY A 63 7.16 8.78 -10.56
CA GLY A 63 8.12 7.70 -10.30
C GLY A 63 8.29 7.33 -8.83
N VAL A 64 7.36 7.75 -7.96
CA VAL A 64 7.39 7.44 -6.54
C VAL A 64 5.99 7.03 -6.06
N GLU A 65 5.89 5.92 -5.34
CA GLU A 65 4.66 5.55 -4.63
C GLU A 65 4.25 6.63 -3.61
N ILE A 66 3.04 7.18 -3.77
CA ILE A 66 2.48 8.18 -2.85
C ILE A 66 1.40 7.59 -1.92
N THR A 67 0.76 6.49 -2.32
CA THR A 67 -0.20 5.77 -1.46
C THR A 67 -0.46 4.36 -1.94
N THR A 68 -0.66 3.44 -0.99
CA THR A 68 -1.28 2.15 -1.19
C THR A 68 -2.76 2.21 -0.77
N GLY A 69 -3.64 1.66 -1.59
CA GLY A 69 -5.04 1.44 -1.30
C GLY A 69 -5.46 -0.02 -1.43
N ALA A 70 -6.52 -0.41 -0.73
CA ALA A 70 -7.17 -1.69 -0.99
C ALA A 70 -8.61 -1.74 -0.46
N GLN A 71 -9.41 -2.59 -1.10
CA GLN A 71 -10.60 -3.14 -0.45
C GLN A 71 -10.14 -4.04 0.72
N ARG A 72 -10.76 -3.86 1.88
CA ARG A 72 -10.47 -4.67 3.07
C ARG A 72 -11.35 -5.92 3.08
N GLU A 73 -10.79 -7.03 3.52
CA GLU A 73 -11.56 -8.25 3.74
C GLU A 73 -12.49 -8.05 4.94
N HIS A 74 -13.79 -8.09 4.69
CA HIS A 74 -14.83 -7.83 5.68
C HIS A 74 -15.55 -9.12 6.10
N ARG A 75 -15.37 -10.22 5.35
CA ARG A 75 -15.97 -11.53 5.67
C ARG A 75 -15.13 -12.20 6.74
N TYR A 76 -15.68 -12.31 7.94
CA TYR A 76 -14.98 -12.79 9.14
C TYR A 76 -14.19 -14.09 8.91
N ASP A 77 -14.84 -15.15 8.41
CA ASP A 77 -14.18 -16.45 8.23
C ASP A 77 -13.03 -16.40 7.23
N VAL A 78 -13.17 -15.59 6.17
CA VAL A 78 -12.12 -15.39 5.17
C VAL A 78 -10.97 -14.60 5.78
N LEU A 79 -11.24 -13.52 6.50
CA LEU A 79 -10.23 -12.71 7.17
C LEU A 79 -9.42 -13.53 8.19
N VAL A 80 -10.08 -14.36 9.00
CA VAL A 80 -9.43 -15.28 9.94
C VAL A 80 -8.54 -16.28 9.22
N LYS A 81 -9.01 -16.85 8.09
CA LYS A 81 -8.21 -17.77 7.28
C LYS A 81 -6.96 -17.08 6.73
N GLN A 82 -7.10 -15.88 6.16
CA GLN A 82 -5.97 -15.11 5.63
C GLN A 82 -4.96 -14.71 6.72
N ALA A 83 -5.42 -14.37 7.92
CA ALA A 83 -4.54 -14.09 9.07
C ALA A 83 -3.72 -15.34 9.45
N LYS A 84 -4.37 -16.51 9.52
CA LYS A 84 -3.70 -17.80 9.81
C LYS A 84 -2.66 -18.17 8.75
N GLU A 85 -2.94 -17.92 7.47
CA GLU A 85 -1.98 -18.11 6.37
C GLU A 85 -0.70 -17.25 6.53
N ARG A 86 -0.79 -16.13 7.28
CA ARG A 86 0.35 -15.27 7.64
C ARG A 86 0.97 -15.59 9.01
N GLY A 87 0.58 -16.70 9.62
CA GLY A 87 1.08 -17.09 10.95
C GLY A 87 0.55 -16.23 12.10
N LEU A 88 -0.51 -15.45 11.87
CA LEU A 88 -1.18 -14.67 12.91
C LEU A 88 -2.27 -15.53 13.57
N THR A 89 -2.34 -15.49 14.90
CA THR A 89 -3.34 -16.22 15.66
C THR A 89 -4.61 -15.40 15.84
N ALA A 90 -5.76 -16.06 16.00
CA ALA A 90 -7.03 -15.36 16.20
C ALA A 90 -7.06 -14.64 17.55
N GLU A 91 -6.34 -15.18 18.54
CA GLU A 91 -6.22 -14.63 19.88
C GLU A 91 -5.51 -13.27 19.87
N SER A 92 -4.41 -13.14 19.12
CA SER A 92 -3.64 -11.87 19.03
C SER A 92 -4.38 -10.78 18.26
N LEU A 93 -5.33 -11.17 17.41
CA LEU A 93 -6.17 -10.28 16.61
C LEU A 93 -7.60 -10.17 17.12
N SER A 94 -7.90 -10.70 18.32
CA SER A 94 -9.28 -10.85 18.81
C SER A 94 -10.06 -9.52 18.82
N ASP A 95 -9.46 -8.45 19.34
CA ASP A 95 -10.07 -7.12 19.35
C ASP A 95 -10.34 -6.60 17.93
N TYR A 96 -9.40 -6.80 17.01
CA TYR A 96 -9.56 -6.42 15.61
C TYR A 96 -10.67 -7.24 14.91
N LEU A 97 -10.67 -8.56 15.09
CA LEU A 97 -11.61 -9.47 14.44
C LEU A 97 -13.04 -9.32 14.97
N ASN A 98 -13.22 -8.89 16.22
CA ASN A 98 -14.53 -8.66 16.82
C ASN A 98 -15.36 -7.62 16.06
N PHE A 99 -14.73 -6.62 15.44
CA PHE A 99 -15.43 -5.63 14.60
C PHE A 99 -16.13 -6.25 13.38
N PHE A 100 -15.61 -7.38 12.87
CA PHE A 100 -16.13 -8.03 11.67
C PHE A 100 -17.18 -9.10 11.98
N LYS A 101 -17.22 -9.58 13.23
CA LYS A 101 -18.05 -10.72 13.66
C LYS A 101 -19.56 -10.45 13.59
N TYR A 102 -19.97 -9.21 13.84
CA TYR A 102 -21.39 -8.82 13.94
C TYR A 102 -21.94 -8.15 12.68
N GLY A 103 -21.22 -8.28 11.56
CA GLY A 103 -21.58 -7.67 10.29
C GLY A 103 -20.78 -6.40 10.02
N CYS A 104 -19.91 -6.47 9.02
CA CYS A 104 -19.13 -5.34 8.54
C CYS A 104 -19.42 -5.16 7.04
N PRO A 105 -19.86 -3.97 6.58
CA PRO A 105 -20.10 -3.74 5.17
C PRO A 105 -18.79 -3.78 4.37
N PRO A 106 -18.85 -4.07 3.06
CA PRO A 106 -17.70 -3.92 2.17
C PRO A 106 -17.11 -2.51 2.28
N HIS A 107 -15.82 -2.41 2.54
CA HIS A 107 -15.12 -1.14 2.71
C HIS A 107 -13.69 -1.23 2.17
N GLY A 108 -13.08 -0.07 1.98
CA GLY A 108 -11.71 0.09 1.54
C GLY A 108 -11.17 1.42 1.99
N GLY A 109 -9.91 1.69 1.67
CA GLY A 109 -9.30 2.97 1.97
C GLY A 109 -7.89 3.07 1.44
N VAL A 110 -7.33 4.27 1.63
CA VAL A 110 -5.96 4.63 1.25
C VAL A 110 -5.27 5.26 2.45
N GLY A 111 -3.96 5.10 2.52
CA GLY A 111 -3.10 5.78 3.49
C GLY A 111 -2.16 6.72 2.76
N ILE A 112 -2.33 8.03 2.92
CA ILE A 112 -1.52 9.03 2.23
C ILE A 112 -0.54 9.67 3.22
N GLY A 113 0.75 9.68 2.87
CA GLY A 113 1.77 10.39 3.63
C GLY A 113 1.81 11.88 3.27
N PRO A 114 1.33 12.81 4.13
CA PRO A 114 1.21 14.22 3.77
C PRO A 114 2.57 14.86 3.43
N GLY A 115 3.63 14.57 4.19
CA GLY A 115 4.97 15.05 3.89
C GLY A 115 5.51 14.54 2.55
N ARG A 116 5.19 13.28 2.19
CA ARG A 116 5.62 12.69 0.92
C ARG A 116 4.93 13.36 -0.26
N ILE A 117 3.62 13.62 -0.17
CA ILE A 117 2.89 14.36 -1.20
C ILE A 117 3.45 15.78 -1.36
N VAL A 118 3.63 16.51 -0.26
CA VAL A 118 4.18 17.88 -0.31
C VAL A 118 5.57 17.88 -0.95
N ALA A 119 6.44 16.97 -0.55
CA ALA A 119 7.77 16.83 -1.13
C ALA A 119 7.72 16.55 -2.63
N GLN A 120 6.83 15.67 -3.09
CA GLN A 120 6.69 15.35 -4.51
C GLN A 120 6.08 16.48 -5.34
N ILE A 121 5.08 17.20 -4.82
CA ILE A 121 4.48 18.34 -5.52
C ILE A 121 5.50 19.46 -5.70
N LEU A 122 6.28 19.76 -4.66
CA LEU A 122 7.26 20.84 -4.66
C LEU A 122 8.63 20.45 -5.22
N GLY A 123 8.86 19.18 -5.55
CA GLY A 123 10.15 18.69 -6.06
C GLY A 123 11.29 18.77 -5.03
N LEU A 124 10.97 18.58 -3.74
CA LEU A 124 11.95 18.64 -2.66
C LEU A 124 12.90 17.45 -2.72
N SER A 125 14.16 17.70 -2.39
CA SER A 125 15.20 16.66 -2.41
C SER A 125 15.01 15.62 -1.29
N SER A 126 14.28 15.99 -0.24
CA SER A 126 14.09 15.19 0.96
C SER A 126 12.72 15.45 1.58
N VAL A 127 12.06 14.39 2.06
CA VAL A 127 10.80 14.51 2.82
C VAL A 127 10.97 15.34 4.09
N LYS A 128 12.19 15.47 4.62
CA LYS A 128 12.47 16.30 5.79
C LYS A 128 12.21 17.79 5.54
N GLU A 129 12.36 18.25 4.30
CA GLU A 129 12.11 19.64 3.91
C GLU A 129 10.62 19.98 3.91
N SER A 130 9.74 18.98 3.83
CA SER A 130 8.29 19.17 3.95
C SER A 130 7.79 19.27 5.40
N ALA A 131 8.66 19.12 6.40
CA ALA A 131 8.30 19.09 7.81
C ALA A 131 9.01 20.21 8.57
N PHE A 132 8.26 20.97 9.38
CA PHE A 132 8.81 22.07 10.19
C PHE A 132 9.87 21.58 11.20
N LEU A 133 9.59 20.47 11.90
CA LEU A 133 10.50 19.80 12.83
C LEU A 133 10.63 18.33 12.44
N PRO A 134 11.52 17.98 11.49
CA PRO A 134 11.64 16.60 11.03
C PRO A 134 12.17 15.70 12.13
N ARG A 135 11.68 14.46 12.13
CA ARG A 135 12.07 13.40 13.07
C ARG A 135 12.63 12.22 12.28
N ASP A 136 13.75 11.69 12.78
CA ASP A 136 14.33 10.44 12.29
C ASP A 136 15.10 9.75 13.43
N VAL A 137 15.71 8.60 13.16
CA VAL A 137 16.47 7.83 14.16
C VAL A 137 17.68 8.56 14.74
N LYS A 138 18.13 9.66 14.12
CA LYS A 138 19.26 10.51 14.54
C LYS A 138 18.83 11.88 15.09
N ARG A 139 17.60 12.34 14.85
CA ARG A 139 17.07 13.65 15.27
C ARG A 139 15.78 13.50 16.07
N LEU A 140 15.92 13.57 17.39
CA LEU A 140 14.80 13.55 18.36
C LEU A 140 14.50 14.91 18.98
N ARG A 141 15.44 15.86 18.90
CA ARG A 141 15.31 17.23 19.40
C ARG A 141 15.25 18.22 18.23
N PRO A 142 14.57 19.37 18.39
CA PRO A 142 14.70 20.48 17.45
C PRO A 142 16.17 20.80 17.15
#